data_AF-A0A662I5Z0-F1
#
_entry.id   AF-A0A662I5Z0-F1
#
_cell.length_a   1.000
_cell.length_b   1.000
_cell.length_c   1.000
_cell.angle_alpha   90.00
_cell.angle_beta   90.00
_cell.angle_gamma   90.00
#
_symmetry.space_group_name_H-M   'P 1'
#
loop_
_entity.id
_entity.type
_entity.pdbx_description
1 polymer ?
#
loop_
_entity_poly.entity_id
_entity_poly.type
_entity_poly.pdbx_seq_one_letter_code
_entity_poly.pdbx_strand_id
1 'polypeptide(L)'
;MILADENVHYSLVKELRRLKVDVLPVVDTDFRGVADEELIEIADRNGRVLLTRDSDFVRMALKKRIGTGVIYVAVPITKENYRRLAVLIKNNLKKCVGKLMIVHEDYAEIINI
;
A
#
# COMPACT_ATOMS: atom_id res chain seq x y z
N MET A 1 -7.51 3.45 -5.87
CA MET A 1 -8.10 3.02 -4.59
C MET A 1 -7.07 2.14 -3.89
N ILE A 2 -7.00 2.15 -2.56
CA ILE A 2 -6.00 1.39 -1.78
C ILE A 2 -6.70 0.36 -0.89
N LEU A 3 -6.12 -0.84 -0.77
CA LEU A 3 -6.36 -1.81 0.30
C LEU A 3 -5.16 -1.73 1.25
N ALA A 4 -5.36 -1.33 2.51
CA ALA A 4 -4.28 -1.19 3.47
C ALA A 4 -4.20 -2.41 4.39
N ASP A 5 -3.04 -3.04 4.41
CA ASP A 5 -2.71 -4.19 5.24
C ASP A 5 -2.78 -3.86 6.75
N GLU A 6 -2.91 -4.88 7.59
CA GLU A 6 -3.07 -4.74 9.05
C GLU A 6 -1.85 -4.14 9.74
N ASN A 7 -0.65 -4.32 9.17
CA ASN A 7 0.60 -3.74 9.67
C ASN A 7 0.75 -2.24 9.37
N VAL A 8 -0.19 -1.65 8.62
CA VAL A 8 -0.16 -0.22 8.28
C VAL A 8 -0.74 0.59 9.43
N HIS A 9 0.11 1.40 10.05
CA HIS A 9 -0.30 2.23 11.18
C HIS A 9 -1.47 3.17 10.82
N TYR A 10 -2.53 3.16 11.64
CA TYR A 10 -3.80 3.84 11.36
C TYR A 10 -3.68 5.35 11.09
N SER A 11 -2.69 6.03 11.68
CA SER A 11 -2.40 7.45 11.37
C SER A 11 -2.18 7.70 9.88
N LEU A 12 -1.48 6.79 9.18
CA LEU A 12 -1.25 6.92 7.74
C LEU A 12 -2.56 6.74 6.95
N VAL A 13 -3.36 5.73 7.32
CA VAL A 13 -4.69 5.48 6.72
C VAL A 13 -5.59 6.71 6.86
N LYS A 14 -5.67 7.28 8.08
CA LYS A 14 -6.48 8.47 8.37
C LYS A 14 -6.02 9.68 7.55
N GLU A 15 -4.71 9.85 7.42
CA GLU A 15 -4.13 10.96 6.66
C GLU A 15 -4.37 10.81 5.15
N LEU A 16 -4.21 9.62 4.59
CA LEU A 16 -4.55 9.33 3.19
C LEU A 16 -6.04 9.63 2.90
N ARG A 17 -6.94 9.19 3.79
CA ARG A 17 -8.38 9.51 3.71
C ARG A 17 -8.62 11.04 3.79
N ARG A 18 -7.92 11.76 4.68
CA ARG A 18 -7.96 13.24 4.76
C ARG A 18 -7.54 13.89 3.45
N LEU A 19 -6.53 13.33 2.78
CA LEU A 19 -6.06 13.74 1.46
C LEU A 19 -6.95 13.29 0.29
N LYS A 20 -8.15 12.77 0.57
CA LYS A 20 -9.15 12.28 -0.39
C LYS A 20 -8.70 11.07 -1.21
N VAL A 21 -7.77 10.28 -0.67
CA VAL A 21 -7.46 8.95 -1.20
C VAL A 21 -8.49 7.97 -0.66
N ASP A 22 -9.10 7.18 -1.54
CA ASP A 22 -9.93 6.04 -1.14
C ASP A 22 -9.02 4.94 -0.57
N VAL A 23 -9.14 4.71 0.73
CA VAL A 23 -8.41 3.68 1.48
C VAL A 23 -9.40 2.82 2.25
N LEU A 24 -9.35 1.52 1.97
CA LEU A 24 -10.03 0.46 2.71
C LEU A 24 -8.98 -0.32 3.52
N PRO A 25 -8.91 -0.21 4.85
CA PRO A 25 -7.99 -1.00 5.64
C PRO A 25 -8.59 -2.39 5.90
N VAL A 26 -7.76 -3.43 5.87
CA VAL A 26 -8.17 -4.83 6.06
C VAL A 26 -8.92 -5.04 7.37
N VAL A 27 -8.56 -4.32 8.42
CA VAL A 27 -9.23 -4.36 9.72
C VAL A 27 -10.70 -3.90 9.69
N ASP A 28 -11.12 -3.16 8.66
CA ASP A 28 -12.50 -2.73 8.44
C ASP A 28 -13.25 -3.69 7.48
N THR A 29 -12.71 -4.87 7.20
CA THR A 29 -13.26 -5.87 6.25
C THR A 29 -13.31 -7.28 6.85
N ASP A 30 -13.97 -8.19 6.14
CA ASP A 30 -13.97 -9.63 6.48
C ASP A 30 -12.65 -10.33 6.13
N PHE A 31 -11.66 -9.63 5.55
CA PHE A 31 -10.37 -10.19 5.13
C PHE A 31 -9.32 -10.25 6.26
N ARG A 32 -9.72 -10.03 7.51
CA ARG A 32 -8.78 -10.07 8.64
C ARG A 32 -8.18 -11.48 8.79
N GLY A 33 -6.87 -11.56 8.91
CA GLY A 33 -6.15 -12.84 9.08
C GLY A 33 -6.07 -13.69 7.81
N VAL A 34 -6.47 -13.14 6.66
CA VAL A 34 -6.23 -13.76 5.35
C VAL A 34 -4.73 -13.81 5.09
N ALA A 35 -4.25 -14.91 4.49
CA ALA A 35 -2.85 -15.07 4.15
C ALA A 35 -2.39 -14.06 3.08
N ASP A 36 -1.12 -13.67 3.10
CA ASP A 36 -0.56 -12.68 2.19
C ASP A 36 -0.83 -13.00 0.71
N GLU A 37 -0.72 -14.28 0.34
CA GLU A 37 -0.95 -14.75 -1.05
C GLU A 37 -2.36 -14.49 -1.53
N GLU A 38 -3.32 -14.60 -0.62
CA GLU A 38 -4.73 -14.34 -0.92
C GLU A 38 -5.02 -12.84 -0.82
N LEU A 39 -4.39 -12.10 0.11
CA LEU A 39 -4.61 -10.67 0.29
C LEU A 39 -4.20 -9.86 -0.95
N ILE A 40 -3.05 -10.18 -1.55
CA ILE A 40 -2.59 -9.51 -2.78
C ILE A 40 -3.54 -9.78 -3.96
N GLU A 41 -4.11 -10.99 -4.04
CA GLU A 41 -5.08 -11.36 -5.07
C GLU A 41 -6.45 -10.72 -4.84
N ILE A 42 -6.87 -10.57 -3.57
CA ILE A 42 -8.06 -9.80 -3.20
C ILE A 42 -7.88 -8.34 -3.60
N ALA A 43 -6.74 -7.72 -3.31
CA ALA A 43 -6.46 -6.35 -3.72
C ALA A 43 -6.61 -6.20 -5.24
N ASP A 44 -5.98 -7.11 -5.99
CA ASP A 44 -5.97 -7.06 -7.46
C ASP A 44 -7.36 -7.26 -8.07
N ARG A 45 -8.11 -8.29 -7.61
CA ARG A 45 -9.48 -8.56 -8.06
C ARG A 45 -10.45 -7.41 -7.75
N ASN A 46 -10.22 -6.68 -6.66
CA ASN A 46 -11.04 -5.53 -6.28
C ASN A 46 -10.57 -4.21 -6.91
N GLY A 47 -9.57 -4.22 -7.80
CA GLY A 47 -9.07 -3.01 -8.44
C GLY A 47 -8.37 -2.06 -7.46
N ARG A 48 -7.80 -2.58 -6.36
CA ARG A 48 -7.15 -1.80 -5.30
C ARG A 48 -5.65 -2.06 -5.27
N VAL A 49 -4.87 -0.98 -5.17
CA VAL A 49 -3.43 -1.06 -4.89
C VAL A 49 -3.24 -1.54 -3.45
N LEU A 50 -2.44 -2.59 -3.23
CA LEU A 50 -2.12 -3.03 -1.88
C LEU A 50 -1.13 -2.07 -1.22
N LEU A 51 -1.38 -1.61 -0.01
CA LEU A 51 -0.46 -0.82 0.82
C LEU A 51 -0.04 -1.67 2.02
N THR A 52 1.25 -1.88 2.20
CA THR A 52 1.79 -2.76 3.25
C THR A 52 3.14 -2.28 3.77
N ARG A 53 3.50 -2.78 4.95
CA ARG A 53 4.84 -2.70 5.55
C ARG A 53 5.57 -4.03 5.59
N ASP A 54 4.97 -5.10 5.10
CA ASP A 54 5.61 -6.40 5.00
C ASP A 54 6.38 -6.52 3.67
N SER A 55 7.67 -6.84 3.77
CA SER A 55 8.55 -7.00 2.63
C SER A 55 8.27 -8.25 1.80
N ASP A 56 7.55 -9.23 2.33
CA ASP A 56 7.23 -10.46 1.58
C ASP A 56 6.28 -10.17 0.40
N PHE A 57 5.41 -9.17 0.51
CA PHE A 57 4.62 -8.68 -0.63
C PHE A 57 5.47 -8.12 -1.76
N VAL A 58 6.66 -7.58 -1.48
CA VAL A 58 7.59 -7.15 -2.54
C VAL A 58 8.05 -8.36 -3.35
N ARG A 59 8.42 -9.46 -2.67
CA ARG A 59 8.83 -10.70 -3.33
C ARG A 59 7.69 -11.29 -4.15
N MET A 60 6.47 -11.22 -3.65
CA MET A 60 5.28 -11.74 -4.32
C MET A 60 4.91 -10.91 -5.54
N ALA A 61 4.96 -9.58 -5.43
CA ALA A 61 4.74 -8.64 -6.53
C ALA A 61 5.73 -8.84 -7.68
N LEU A 62 6.97 -9.26 -7.39
CA LEU A 62 7.97 -9.59 -8.41
C LEU A 62 7.76 -10.96 -9.08
N LYS A 63 7.02 -11.87 -8.44
CA LYS A 63 6.76 -13.23 -8.96
C LYS A 63 5.42 -13.34 -9.70
N LYS A 64 4.44 -12.52 -9.32
CA LYS A 64 3.09 -12.52 -9.88
C LYS A 64 2.86 -11.22 -10.65
N ARG A 65 2.21 -11.30 -11.80
CA ARG A 65 1.73 -10.09 -12.50
C ARG A 65 0.55 -9.51 -11.72
N ILE A 66 0.76 -8.39 -11.05
CA ILE A 66 -0.29 -7.66 -10.33
C ILE A 66 -0.73 -6.47 -11.20
N GLY A 67 -2.01 -6.42 -11.59
CA GLY A 67 -2.53 -5.35 -12.45
C GLY A 67 -2.71 -4.01 -11.73
N THR A 68 -3.05 -4.08 -10.44
CA THR A 68 -3.34 -2.91 -9.60
C THR A 68 -2.09 -2.26 -9.03
N GLY A 69 -1.10 -3.04 -8.60
CA GLY A 69 0.18 -2.59 -8.04
C GLY A 69 0.28 -2.75 -6.52
N VAL A 70 1.48 -2.51 -5.99
CA VAL A 70 1.80 -2.64 -4.56
C VAL A 70 2.57 -1.41 -4.09
N ILE A 71 2.23 -0.90 -2.91
CA ILE A 71 2.96 0.14 -2.19
C ILE A 71 3.56 -0.50 -0.94
N TYR A 72 4.88 -0.54 -0.87
CA TYR A 72 5.63 -0.98 0.29
C TYR A 72 6.25 0.23 1.01
N VAL A 73 5.90 0.42 2.29
CA VAL A 73 6.48 1.47 3.11
C VAL A 73 7.72 0.94 3.83
N ALA A 74 8.90 1.31 3.33
CA ALA A 74 10.19 0.77 3.75
C ALA A 74 10.74 1.39 5.06
N VAL A 75 9.99 2.31 5.67
CA VAL A 75 10.36 3.00 6.91
C VAL A 75 9.27 2.81 7.97
N PRO A 76 9.59 2.89 9.27
CA PRO A 76 8.58 2.92 10.32
C PRO A 76 7.61 4.09 10.11
N ILE A 77 6.31 3.85 10.31
CA ILE A 77 5.31 4.91 10.30
C ILE A 77 5.19 5.46 11.73
N THR A 78 5.57 6.72 11.93
CA THR A 78 5.59 7.39 13.23
C THR A 78 4.68 8.63 13.23
N LYS A 79 4.55 9.30 14.38
CA LYS A 79 3.77 10.55 14.49
C LYS A 79 4.43 11.71 13.74
N GLU A 80 5.73 11.63 13.54
CA GLU A 80 6.56 12.65 12.93
C GLU A 80 6.51 12.58 11.41
N ASN A 81 6.38 11.38 10.82
CA ASN A 81 6.52 11.20 9.36
C ASN A 81 5.24 10.84 8.59
N TYR A 82 4.17 10.34 9.24
CA TYR A 82 3.01 9.79 8.51
C TYR A 82 2.38 10.77 7.51
N ARG A 83 2.43 12.08 7.78
CA ARG A 83 1.92 13.12 6.87
C ARG A 83 2.75 13.23 5.59
N ARG A 84 4.07 13.19 5.72
CA ARG A 84 4.98 13.21 4.57
C ARG A 84 4.81 11.94 3.74
N LEU A 85 4.76 10.78 4.38
CA LEU A 85 4.52 9.50 3.71
C LEU A 85 3.19 9.50 2.94
N ALA A 86 2.12 10.02 3.53
CA ALA A 86 0.82 10.13 2.87
C ALA A 86 0.86 11.01 1.62
N VAL A 87 1.58 12.14 1.67
CA VAL A 87 1.76 13.04 0.52
C VAL A 87 2.57 12.35 -0.59
N LEU A 88 3.66 11.66 -0.25
CA LEU A 88 4.46 10.90 -1.21
C LEU A 88 3.63 9.83 -1.92
N ILE A 89 2.87 9.05 -1.16
CA ILE A 89 1.96 8.02 -1.69
C ILE A 89 0.93 8.66 -2.61
N LYS A 90 0.21 9.69 -2.14
CA LYS A 90 -0.84 10.36 -2.93
C LYS A 90 -0.31 10.89 -4.26
N ASN A 91 0.83 11.57 -4.23
CA ASN A 91 1.39 12.22 -5.42
C ASN A 91 1.89 11.21 -6.47
N ASN A 92 2.24 9.99 -6.04
CA ASN A 92 2.73 8.94 -6.93
C ASN A 92 1.71 7.83 -7.21
N LEU A 93 0.54 7.85 -6.57
CA LEU A 93 -0.44 6.75 -6.63
C LEU A 93 -0.85 6.40 -8.07
N LYS A 94 -1.05 7.40 -8.95
CA LYS A 94 -1.40 7.15 -10.36
C LYS A 94 -0.29 6.44 -11.14
N LYS A 95 0.97 6.62 -10.75
CA LYS A 95 2.14 5.98 -11.37
C LYS A 95 2.36 4.54 -10.87
N CYS A 96 1.68 4.17 -9.78
CA CYS A 96 1.81 2.86 -9.13
C CYS A 96 1.00 1.75 -9.81
N VAL A 97 0.09 2.09 -10.74
CA VAL A 97 -0.79 1.10 -11.37
C VAL A 97 0.05 0.08 -12.11
N GLY A 98 -0.09 -1.19 -11.74
CA GLY A 98 0.68 -2.31 -12.29
C GLY A 98 2.17 -2.28 -11.95
N LYS A 99 2.55 -1.56 -10.88
CA LYS A 99 3.94 -1.34 -10.48
C LYS A 99 4.12 -1.50 -8.98
N LEU A 100 5.37 -1.67 -8.57
CA LEU A 100 5.78 -1.59 -7.17
C LEU A 100 6.22 -0.16 -6.86
N MET A 101 5.60 0.46 -5.86
CA MET A 101 6.07 1.69 -5.23
C MET A 101 6.77 1.36 -3.91
N ILE A 102 8.03 1.75 -3.77
CA ILE A 102 8.74 1.68 -2.49
C ILE A 102 8.79 3.08 -1.90
N VAL A 103 8.25 3.26 -0.70
CA VAL A 103 8.17 4.56 -0.02
C VAL A 103 9.26 4.62 1.05
N HIS A 104 10.21 5.53 0.85
CA HIS A 104 11.23 5.89 1.82
C HIS A 104 10.80 7.15 2.59
N GLU A 105 11.66 7.62 3.49
CA GLU A 105 11.37 8.75 4.37
C GLU A 105 10.99 10.02 3.59
N ASP A 106 11.71 10.30 2.50
CA ASP A 106 11.61 11.56 1.75
C ASP A 106 11.30 11.39 0.26
N TYR A 107 11.29 10.15 -0.25
CA TYR A 107 11.07 9.87 -1.66
C TYR A 107 10.35 8.54 -1.87
N ALA A 108 9.86 8.32 -3.10
CA ALA A 108 9.26 7.05 -3.51
C ALA A 108 9.90 6.57 -4.82
N GLU A 109 10.29 5.31 -4.88
CA GLU A 109 10.77 4.63 -6.08
C GLU A 109 9.61 3.89 -6.75
N ILE A 110 9.61 3.85 -8.08
CA ILE A 110 8.60 3.12 -8.86
C ILE A 110 9.32 2.09 -9.74
N ILE A 111 9.02 0.83 -9.52
CA ILE A 111 9.65 -0.33 -10.17
C ILE A 111 8.60 -1.05 -11.03
N ASN A 112 8.99 -1.42 -12.26
CA ASN A 112 8.12 -2.23 -13.12
C ASN A 112 8.17 -3.70 -12.64
N ILE A 113 7.01 -4.33 -12.54
CA ILE A 113 6.82 -5.73 -12.12
C ILE A 113 5.99 -6.51 -13.13
#